data_AF-A0A128A2N6-F1
#
_entry.id   AF-A0A128A2N6-F1
#
_cell.length_a   1.000
_cell.length_b   1.000
_cell.length_c   1.000
_cell.angle_alpha   90.00
_cell.angle_beta   90.00
_cell.angle_gamma   90.00
#
_symmetry.space_group_name_H-M   'P 1'
#
loop_
_entity.id
_entity.type
_entity.pdbx_description
1 polymer ?
#
loop_
_entity_poly.entity_id
_entity_poly.type
_entity_poly.pdbx_seq_one_letter_code
_entity_poly.pdbx_strand_id
1 'polypeptide(L)' 'MRKPKNHIKNLDLGTRKVSNMNFSKIVTLPKTFTENFLGGTMKVKMTLTGEGNLILTPIRSGDRKK' A
#
# COMPACT_ATOMS: atom_id res chain seq x y z
N MET A 1 7.91 -32.52 -6.96
CA MET A 1 8.10 -31.05 -6.96
C MET A 1 7.25 -30.43 -5.87
N ARG A 2 7.86 -29.83 -4.83
CA ARG A 2 7.10 -29.13 -3.76
C ARG A 2 6.81 -27.70 -4.23
N LYS A 3 5.52 -27.35 -4.39
CA LYS A 3 5.10 -25.97 -4.68
C LYS A 3 5.56 -25.06 -3.53
N PRO A 4 6.16 -23.88 -3.78
CA PRO A 4 6.42 -22.93 -2.70
C PRO A 4 5.08 -22.45 -2.15
N LYS A 5 4.77 -22.77 -0.89
CA LYS A 5 3.72 -22.10 -0.12
C LYS A 5 4.22 -20.68 0.17
N ASN A 6 3.95 -19.74 -0.72
CA ASN A 6 4.03 -18.33 -0.37
C ASN A 6 2.91 -18.04 0.64
N HIS A 7 3.17 -18.28 1.92
CA HIS A 7 2.39 -17.72 3.00
C HIS A 7 2.61 -16.21 2.99
N ILE A 8 1.82 -15.50 2.18
CA ILE A 8 1.69 -14.05 2.32
C ILE A 8 0.97 -13.87 3.66
N LYS A 9 1.73 -13.52 4.70
CA LYS A 9 1.18 -13.14 6.00
C LYS A 9 0.51 -11.79 5.78
N ASN A 10 -0.81 -11.78 5.61
CA ASN A 10 -1.57 -10.55 5.61
C ASN A 10 -1.43 -9.92 7.00
N LEU A 11 -0.78 -8.76 7.07
CA LEU A 11 -0.67 -7.97 8.28
C LEU A 11 -1.87 -7.02 8.32
N ASP A 12 -2.80 -7.27 9.23
CA ASP A 12 -3.88 -6.32 9.50
C ASP A 12 -3.32 -5.14 10.30
N LEU A 13 -3.47 -3.93 9.75
CA LEU A 13 -3.02 -2.68 10.35
C LEU A 13 -4.19 -1.87 10.94
N GLY A 14 -5.37 -2.50 11.02
CA GLY A 14 -6.60 -1.93 11.56
C GLY A 14 -7.33 -0.99 10.60
N THR A 15 -8.48 -0.52 11.06
CA THR A 15 -9.34 0.40 10.32
C THR A 15 -8.86 1.84 10.46
N ARG A 16 -9.01 2.65 9.41
CA ARG A 16 -8.65 4.08 9.41
C ARG A 16 -9.85 4.92 9.03
N LYS A 17 -9.99 6.07 9.70
CA LYS A 17 -11.03 7.04 9.37
C LYS A 17 -10.67 7.75 8.07
N VAL A 18 -11.65 7.81 7.16
CA VAL A 18 -11.60 8.73 6.02
C VAL A 18 -11.95 10.13 6.52
N SER A 19 -11.06 11.08 6.33
CA SER A 19 -11.24 12.47 6.74
C SER A 19 -11.46 13.37 5.53
N ASN A 20 -12.18 14.48 5.74
CA ASN A 20 -12.32 15.53 4.73
C ASN A 20 -11.15 16.50 4.84
N MET A 21 -10.57 16.89 3.71
CA MET A 21 -9.58 17.95 3.64
C MET A 21 -9.89 18.82 2.41
N ASN A 22 -10.45 20.01 2.65
CA ASN A 22 -10.94 20.92 1.61
C ASN A 22 -11.87 20.17 0.62
N PHE A 23 -11.50 20.11 -0.66
CA PHE A 23 -12.21 19.44 -1.74
C PHE A 23 -11.84 17.96 -1.92
N SER A 24 -11.12 17.36 -0.96
CA SER A 24 -10.58 16.00 -1.06
C SER A 24 -10.97 15.11 0.12
N LYS A 25 -10.94 13.80 -0.09
CA LYS A 25 -10.99 12.78 0.97
C LYS A 25 -9.57 12.26 1.19
N ILE A 26 -9.18 12.14 2.45
CA ILE A 26 -7.85 11.66 2.83
C ILE A 26 -7.95 10.46 3.75
N VAL A 27 -6.99 9.54 3.61
CA VAL A 27 -6.76 8.41 4.52
C VAL A 27 -5.27 8.39 4.86
N THR A 28 -4.96 8.42 6.15
CA THR A 28 -3.58 8.42 6.62
C THR A 28 -3.07 7.00 6.78
N LEU A 29 -2.03 6.65 6.02
CA LEU A 29 -1.38 5.34 6.13
C LEU A 29 -0.73 5.15 7.52
N PRO A 30 -0.78 3.94 8.09
CA PRO A 30 -0.09 3.63 9.35
C PRO A 30 1.41 3.92 9.26
N LYS A 31 1.99 4.50 10.32
CA LYS A 31 3.42 4.82 10.38
C LYS A 31 4.30 3.57 10.19
N THR A 32 3.88 2.45 10.79
CA THR A 32 4.51 1.15 10.60
C THR A 32 4.52 0.69 9.14
N PHE A 33 3.47 1.01 8.36
CA PHE A 33 3.47 0.71 6.93
C PHE A 33 4.48 1.58 6.18
N THR A 34 4.46 2.88 6.44
CA THR A 34 5.33 3.83 5.73
C THR A 34 6.81 3.57 6.02
N GLU A 35 7.16 3.31 7.28
CA GLU A 35 8.56 3.09 7.70
C GLU A 35 9.13 1.78 7.18
N ASN A 36 8.33 0.71 7.19
CA ASN A 36 8.83 -0.62 6.82
C ASN A 36 8.71 -0.93 5.32
N PHE A 37 7.78 -0.30 4.59
CA PHE A 37 7.41 -0.74 3.23
C PHE A 37 7.56 0.32 2.13
N LEU A 38 7.48 1.61 2.43
CA LEU A 38 7.52 2.67 1.40
C LEU A 38 8.91 3.27 1.17
N GLY A 39 9.82 3.11 2.12
CA GLY A 39 11.18 3.69 2.04
C GLY A 39 11.17 5.21 1.90
N GLY A 40 12.30 5.79 1.49
CA GLY A 40 12.53 7.23 1.54
C GLY A 40 11.72 8.09 0.57
N THR A 41 11.14 7.53 -0.49
CA THR A 41 10.37 8.33 -1.47
C THR A 41 8.86 8.36 -1.20
N MET A 42 8.35 7.52 -0.30
CA MET A 42 6.95 7.49 0.12
C MET A 42 5.93 7.46 -1.05
N LYS A 43 6.29 6.84 -2.18
CA LYS A 43 5.42 6.74 -3.37
C LYS A 43 4.73 5.38 -3.43
N VAL A 44 3.46 5.40 -3.84
CA VAL A 44 2.66 4.19 -4.07
C VAL A 44 1.96 4.24 -5.42
N LYS A 45 1.82 3.08 -6.06
CA LYS A 45 0.88 2.85 -7.14
C LYS A 45 -0.45 2.43 -6.52
N MET A 46 -1.54 3.05 -6.98
CA MET A 46 -2.90 2.73 -6.57
C MET A 46 -3.58 1.91 -7.66
N THR A 47 -4.21 0.79 -7.29
CA THR A 47 -5.01 -0.03 -8.23
C THR A 47 -6.38 -0.28 -7.61
N LEU A 48 -7.44 0.10 -8.32
CA LEU A 48 -8.82 -0.27 -7.96
C LEU A 48 -9.13 -1.64 -8.56
N THR A 49 -9.54 -2.57 -7.71
CA THR A 49 -10.00 -3.90 -8.14
C THR A 49 -11.47 -3.87 -8.55
N GLY A 50 -11.92 -4.87 -9.31
CA GLY A 50 -13.35 -5.01 -9.69
C GLY A 50 -14.30 -5.18 -8.50
N GLU A 51 -13.78 -5.56 -7.34
CA GLU A 51 -14.51 -5.71 -6.08
C GLU A 51 -14.59 -4.40 -5.28
N GLY A 52 -14.06 -3.29 -5.80
CA GLY A 52 -14.04 -1.99 -5.13
C GLY A 52 -12.92 -1.83 -4.10
N ASN A 53 -12.04 -2.82 -3.93
CA ASN A 53 -10.87 -2.72 -3.07
C ASN A 53 -9.78 -1.88 -3.72
N LEU A 54 -9.15 -1.01 -2.93
CA LEU A 54 -8.01 -0.20 -3.34
C LEU A 54 -6.72 -0.84 -2.84
N ILE A 55 -5.86 -1.27 -3.77
CA ILE A 55 -4.56 -1.87 -3.47
C ILE A 55 -3.47 -0.82 -3.65
N LEU A 56 -2.66 -0.65 -2.61
CA LEU A 56 -1.49 0.24 -2.61
C LEU A 56 -0.20 -0.59 -2.73
N THR A 57 0.57 -0.34 -3.78
CA THR A 57 1.86 -1.01 -4.00
C THR A 57 2.99 0.00 -3.92
N PRO A 58 4.02 -0.19 -3.06
CA PRO A 58 5.16 0.72 -2.98
C PRO A 58 5.88 0.86 -4.33
N ILE A 59 6.27 2.08 -4.71
CA ILE A 59 7.13 2.33 -5.87
C ILE A 59 8.56 2.45 -5.37
N ARG A 60 9.37 1.43 -5.62
CA ARG A 60 10.80 1.45 -5.27
C ARG A 60 11.56 2.26 -6.31
N SER A 61 12.39 3.19 -5.87
CA SER A 61 13.13 4.11 -6.75
C SER A 61 14.24 3.45 -7.59
N GLY A 62 14.29 2.12 -7.62
CA GLY A 62 15.13 1.33 -8.54
C GLY A 62 14.42 0.89 -9.83
N ASP A 63 13.09 1.02 -9.94
CA ASP A 63 12.33 0.65 -11.15
C ASP A 63 12.29 1.78 -12.20
N ARG A 64 13.39 2.51 -12.36
CA ARG A 64 13.61 3.28 -13.60
C ARG A 64 13.95 2.26 -14.68
N LYS A 65 13.00 2.05 -15.59
CA LYS A 65 13.17 1.29 -16.84
C LYS A 65 14.59 1.49 -17.41
N LYS A 66 15.32 0.38 -17.58
CA LYS A 66 16.36 0.26 -18.60
C LYS A 66 15.78 0.57 -19.97
#